data_AF-A0A0K0FGW7-F1
#
_entry.id   AF-A0A0K0FGW7-F1
#
_cell.length_a   1.000
_cell.length_b   1.000
_cell.length_c   1.000
_cell.angle_alpha   90.00
_cell.angle_beta   90.00
_cell.angle_gamma   90.00
#
_symmetry.space_group_name_H-M   'P 1'
#
loop_
_entity.id
_entity.type
_entity.pdbx_description
1 polymer ?
#
loop_
_entity_poly.entity_id
_entity_poly.type
_entity_poly.pdbx_seq_one_letter_code
_entity_poly.pdbx_strand_id
1 'polypeptide(L)'
;MPSINETRFIFLYEFKRGTSASKTSRNINEAFGENLVSRATAKRWFKKFKEGDESLENEERGRLDSVVDNEELKRIVEANLRQTVREISGALKVSKSSVSRHLQQIEKTKKLDQ
;
A
#
# COMPACT_ATOMS: atom_id res chain seq x y z
N MET A 1 24.09 -9.34 -0.72
CA MET A 1 23.22 -8.17 -0.49
C MET A 1 21.86 -8.70 -0.02
N PRO A 2 21.36 -8.34 1.17
CA PRO A 2 20.14 -8.93 1.71
C PRO A 2 18.92 -8.43 0.96
N SER A 3 17.91 -9.28 0.86
CA SER A 3 16.57 -8.92 0.43
C SER A 3 15.93 -7.90 1.38
N ILE A 4 14.83 -7.30 0.92
CA ILE A 4 14.05 -6.36 1.72
C ILE A 4 13.56 -7.03 3.01
N ASN A 5 13.08 -8.27 2.94
CA ASN A 5 12.55 -8.98 4.11
C ASN A 5 13.66 -9.35 5.11
N GLU A 6 14.82 -9.78 4.62
CA GLU A 6 15.99 -10.04 5.49
C GLU A 6 16.45 -8.75 6.19
N THR A 7 16.44 -7.62 5.50
CA THR A 7 16.77 -6.31 6.10
C THR A 7 15.80 -5.95 7.23
N ARG A 8 14.51 -6.23 7.05
CA ARG A 8 13.49 -6.00 8.10
C ARG A 8 13.67 -6.92 9.30
N PHE A 9 14.02 -8.18 9.05
CA PHE A 9 14.34 -9.14 10.11
C PHE A 9 15.56 -8.67 10.92
N ILE A 10 16.60 -8.15 10.26
CA ILE A 10 17.76 -7.55 10.94
C ILE A 10 17.34 -6.35 11.81
N PHE A 11 16.43 -5.49 11.33
CA PHE A 11 15.91 -4.40 12.16
C PHE A 11 15.22 -4.92 13.42
N LEU A 12 14.36 -5.94 13.31
CA LEU A 12 13.68 -6.52 14.46
C LEU A 12 14.66 -7.17 15.45
N TYR A 13 15.63 -7.93 14.94
CA TYR A 13 16.68 -8.53 15.74
C TYR A 13 17.49 -7.48 16.53
N GLU A 14 17.96 -6.42 15.87
CA GLU A 14 18.71 -5.35 16.51
C GLU A 14 17.87 -4.53 17.50
N PHE A 15 16.58 -4.36 17.22
CA PHE A 15 15.64 -3.76 18.16
C PHE A 15 15.51 -4.59 19.45
N LYS A 16 15.32 -5.91 19.33
CA LYS A 16 15.25 -6.83 20.48
C LYS A 16 16.55 -6.87 21.30
N ARG A 17 17.70 -6.63 20.65
CA ARG A 17 19.00 -6.47 21.33
C ARG A 17 19.15 -5.15 22.09
N GLY A 18 18.23 -4.20 21.91
CA GLY A 18 18.32 -2.87 22.53
C GLY A 18 19.26 -1.90 21.79
N THR A 19 19.65 -2.21 20.55
CA THR A 19 20.42 -1.28 19.72
C THR A 19 19.57 -0.07 19.32
N SER A 20 20.18 1.05 18.92
CA SER A 20 19.45 2.19 18.36
C SER A 20 19.34 2.11 16.83
N ALA A 21 18.24 2.63 16.27
CA ALA A 21 18.02 2.68 14.81
C ALA A 21 19.20 3.28 14.02
N SER A 22 19.86 4.31 14.57
CA SER A 22 21.03 4.92 13.90
C SER A 22 22.20 3.95 13.86
N LYS A 23 22.51 3.27 14.98
CA LYS A 23 23.58 2.26 15.04
C LYS A 23 23.26 1.07 14.12
N THR A 24 22.02 0.60 14.13
CA THR A 24 21.58 -0.48 13.23
C THR A 24 21.75 -0.12 11.76
N SER A 25 21.33 1.07 11.32
CA SER A 25 21.51 1.48 9.91
C SER A 25 22.98 1.55 9.50
N ARG A 26 23.85 1.98 10.42
CA ARG A 26 25.30 2.02 10.19
C ARG A 26 25.88 0.60 10.08
N ASN A 27 25.56 -0.28 11.02
CA ASN A 27 26.03 -1.67 11.00
C ASN A 27 25.60 -2.40 9.72
N ILE A 28 24.36 -2.20 9.26
CA ILE A 28 23.85 -2.81 8.02
C ILE A 28 24.64 -2.30 6.81
N ASN A 29 24.86 -0.99 6.70
CA ASN A 29 25.61 -0.41 5.59
C ASN A 29 27.09 -0.83 5.61
N GLU A 30 27.70 -0.97 6.78
CA GLU A 30 29.07 -1.48 6.93
C GLU A 30 29.18 -2.96 6.54
N ALA A 31 28.20 -3.78 6.90
CA ALA A 31 28.25 -5.23 6.65
C ALA A 31 27.85 -5.63 5.23
N PHE A 32 26.89 -4.94 4.63
CA PHE A 32 26.28 -5.37 3.36
C PHE A 32 26.54 -4.42 2.19
N GLY A 33 26.98 -3.19 2.44
CA GLY A 33 27.35 -2.21 1.41
C GLY A 33 26.80 -0.82 1.73
N GLU A 34 27.55 0.21 1.31
CA GLU A 34 27.17 1.60 1.58
C GLU A 34 25.79 1.95 1.03
N ASN A 35 25.03 2.73 1.82
CA ASN A 35 23.71 3.26 1.46
C ASN A 35 22.61 2.21 1.21
N LEU A 36 22.78 0.96 1.64
CA LEU A 36 21.73 -0.07 1.56
C LEU A 36 20.46 0.35 2.32
N VAL A 37 20.61 0.90 3.53
CA VAL A 37 19.51 1.41 4.34
C VAL A 37 19.74 2.85 4.78
N SER A 38 18.68 3.65 4.67
CA SER A 38 18.69 5.01 5.22
C SER A 38 18.42 5.01 6.72
N ARG A 39 18.96 6.01 7.43
CA ARG A 39 18.63 6.25 8.85
C ARG A 39 17.12 6.48 9.07
N ALA A 40 16.43 7.08 8.10
CA ALA A 40 14.99 7.31 8.16
C ALA A 40 14.21 5.99 8.11
N THR A 41 14.62 5.07 7.24
CA THR A 41 14.04 3.72 7.13
C THR A 41 14.17 2.98 8.46
N ALA A 42 15.37 2.94 9.04
CA ALA A 42 15.60 2.30 10.34
C ALA A 42 14.75 2.94 11.45
N LYS A 43 14.66 4.28 11.51
CA LYS A 43 13.82 4.97 12.49
C LYS A 43 12.33 4.59 12.37
N ARG A 44 11.81 4.50 11.13
CA ARG A 44 10.41 4.10 10.90
C ARG A 44 10.13 2.70 11.44
N TRP A 45 11.00 1.73 11.15
CA TRP A 45 10.87 0.36 11.66
C TRP A 45 10.97 0.30 13.18
N PHE A 46 11.93 0.99 13.77
CA PHE A 46 12.08 1.02 15.23
C PHE A 46 10.89 1.70 15.92
N LYS A 47 10.28 2.71 15.30
CA LYS A 47 9.05 3.31 15.81
C LYS A 47 7.91 2.29 15.82
N LYS A 48 7.70 1.59 14.70
CA LYS A 48 6.71 0.52 14.56
C LYS A 48 6.85 -0.55 15.65
N PHE A 49 8.07 -1.03 15.88
CA PHE A 49 8.34 -2.02 16.93
C PHE A 49 8.12 -1.50 18.35
N LYS A 50 8.41 -0.21 18.61
CA LYS A 50 8.11 0.43 19.91
C LYS A 50 6.61 0.56 20.15
N GLU A 51 5.82 0.69 19.09
CA GLU A 51 4.35 0.74 19.15
C GLU A 51 3.73 -0.67 19.30
N GLY A 52 4.56 -1.71 19.36
CA GLY A 52 4.15 -3.10 19.59
C GLY A 52 3.87 -3.90 18.33
N ASP A 53 3.99 -3.29 17.14
CA ASP A 53 3.79 -3.97 15.87
C ASP A 53 5.11 -4.53 15.34
N GLU A 54 5.32 -5.84 15.50
CA GLU A 54 6.51 -6.57 15.05
C GLU A 54 6.34 -7.24 13.68
N SER A 55 5.24 -6.98 12.98
CA SER A 55 5.02 -7.53 11.65
C SER A 55 6.09 -7.03 10.67
N LEU A 56 6.69 -7.95 9.91
CA LEU A 56 7.71 -7.61 8.88
C LEU A 56 7.08 -7.24 7.54
N GLU A 57 5.76 -7.30 7.45
CA GLU A 57 5.01 -6.90 6.27
C GLU A 57 4.95 -5.38 6.18
N ASN A 58 4.87 -4.89 4.94
CA ASN A 58 4.44 -3.52 4.76
C ASN A 58 2.96 -3.47 5.14
N GLU A 59 2.56 -2.45 5.89
CA GLU A 59 1.15 -2.05 5.91
C GLU A 59 0.68 -1.97 4.46
N GLU A 60 -0.47 -2.58 4.19
CA GLU A 60 -1.16 -2.34 2.93
C GLU A 60 -1.24 -0.82 2.79
N ARG A 61 -0.47 -0.27 1.83
CA ARG A 61 -0.64 1.13 1.48
C ARG A 61 -2.05 1.21 0.97
N GLY A 62 -2.96 1.72 1.80
CA GLY A 62 -4.28 2.09 1.39
C GLY A 62 -4.12 2.92 0.12
N ARG A 63 -4.35 2.29 -1.03
CA ARG A 63 -4.70 3.04 -2.22
C ARG A 63 -5.95 3.76 -1.77
N LEU A 64 -5.88 5.09 -1.71
CA LEU A 64 -7.00 5.93 -1.38
C LEU A 64 -8.25 5.31 -2.02
N ASP A 65 -9.10 4.71 -1.18
CA ASP A 65 -10.33 4.10 -1.67
C ASP A 65 -11.03 5.23 -2.38
N SER A 66 -11.13 5.08 -3.69
CA SER A 66 -11.54 6.18 -4.52
C SER A 66 -12.97 6.51 -4.15
N VAL A 67 -13.25 7.81 -4.03
CA VAL A 67 -14.49 8.41 -3.50
C VAL A 67 -15.78 7.96 -4.23
N VAL A 68 -15.67 7.12 -5.24
CA VAL A 68 -16.83 6.60 -5.98
C VAL A 68 -17.36 5.37 -5.25
N ASP A 69 -18.57 5.48 -4.74
CA ASP A 69 -19.34 4.32 -4.27
C ASP A 69 -19.60 3.37 -5.45
N ASN A 70 -19.04 2.15 -5.37
CA ASN A 70 -19.21 1.13 -6.38
C ASN A 70 -20.68 0.72 -6.55
N GLU A 71 -21.51 0.82 -5.50
CA GLU A 71 -22.94 0.51 -5.58
C GLU A 71 -23.74 1.61 -6.29
N GLU A 72 -23.36 2.87 -6.11
CA GLU A 72 -23.91 3.98 -6.90
C GLU A 72 -23.53 3.84 -8.37
N LEU A 73 -22.26 3.55 -8.66
CA LEU A 73 -21.80 3.33 -10.03
C LEU A 73 -22.49 2.14 -10.70
N LYS A 74 -22.67 1.04 -9.97
CA LYS A 74 -23.36 -0.17 -10.45
C LYS A 74 -24.82 0.14 -10.80
N ARG A 75 -25.54 0.89 -9.97
CA ARG A 75 -26.92 1.34 -10.24
C ARG A 75 -27.01 2.19 -11.52
N ILE A 76 -26.07 3.11 -11.72
CA ILE A 76 -26.04 3.97 -12.91
C ILE A 76 -25.82 3.13 -14.18
N VAL A 77 -24.90 2.16 -14.15
CA VAL A 77 -24.59 1.26 -15.27
C VAL A 77 -25.76 0.31 -15.55
N GLU A 78 -26.39 -0.26 -14.52
CA GLU A 78 -27.53 -1.17 -14.67
C GLU A 78 -28.79 -0.45 -15.17
N ALA A 79 -29.00 0.81 -14.80
CA ALA A 79 -30.08 1.63 -15.32
C ALA A 79 -29.92 1.93 -16.82
N ASN A 80 -28.68 2.03 -17.33
CA ASN A 80 -28.43 2.21 -18.76
C ASN A 80 -27.03 1.71 -19.18
N LEU A 81 -27.00 0.47 -19.71
CA LEU A 81 -25.78 -0.20 -20.19
C LEU A 81 -25.08 0.52 -21.36
N ARG A 82 -25.72 1.51 -22.01
CA ARG A 82 -25.15 2.26 -23.13
C ARG A 82 -24.47 3.56 -22.70
N GLN A 83 -24.50 3.92 -21.42
CA GLN A 83 -23.85 5.13 -20.94
C GLN A 83 -22.33 5.06 -21.14
N THR A 84 -21.78 6.17 -21.60
CA THR A 84 -20.34 6.32 -21.78
C THR A 84 -19.67 6.72 -20.46
N VAL A 85 -18.39 6.37 -20.32
CA VAL A 85 -17.55 6.79 -19.18
C VAL A 85 -17.54 8.32 -19.00
N ARG A 86 -17.72 9.09 -20.08
CA ARG A 86 -17.78 10.55 -20.03
C ARG A 86 -19.06 11.07 -19.38
N GLU A 87 -20.20 10.44 -19.65
CA GLU A 87 -21.48 10.81 -19.06
C GLU A 87 -21.52 10.47 -17.57
N ILE A 88 -21.06 9.27 -17.23
CA ILE A 88 -20.95 8.81 -15.83
C ILE A 88 -20.01 9.72 -15.03
N SER A 89 -18.87 10.08 -15.61
CA SER A 89 -17.92 11.04 -15.01
C SER A 89 -18.57 12.41 -14.74
N GLY A 90 -19.41 12.89 -15.65
CA GLY A 90 -20.17 14.13 -15.47
C GLY A 90 -21.21 14.04 -14.36
N ALA A 91 -21.98 12.94 -14.32
CA ALA A 91 -23.01 12.71 -13.32
C ALA A 91 -22.43 12.60 -11.89
N LEU A 92 -21.35 11.83 -11.75
CA LEU A 92 -20.68 11.58 -10.47
C LEU A 92 -19.65 12.65 -10.09
N LYS A 93 -19.40 13.65 -10.95
CA LYS A 93 -18.37 14.69 -10.79
C LYS A 93 -16.98 14.14 -10.44
N VAL A 94 -16.65 12.95 -10.95
CA VAL A 94 -15.35 12.30 -10.76
C VAL A 94 -14.61 12.18 -12.08
N SER A 95 -13.29 11.97 -12.00
CA SER A 95 -12.48 11.81 -13.21
C SER A 95 -12.87 10.57 -14.02
N LYS A 96 -12.75 10.63 -15.34
CA LYS A 96 -12.99 9.49 -16.24
C LYS A 96 -12.11 8.28 -15.90
N SER A 97 -10.87 8.52 -15.45
CA SER A 97 -9.95 7.45 -15.04
C SER A 97 -10.40 6.76 -13.76
N SER A 98 -10.97 7.51 -12.81
CA SER A 98 -11.63 6.93 -11.64
C SER A 98 -12.80 6.04 -12.09
N VAL A 99 -13.71 6.52 -12.91
CA VAL A 99 -14.86 5.73 -13.40
C VAL A 99 -14.41 4.43 -14.08
N SER A 100 -13.47 4.51 -15.01
CA SER A 100 -12.94 3.33 -15.71
C SER A 100 -12.35 2.28 -14.76
N ARG A 101 -11.62 2.71 -13.73
CA ARG A 101 -11.06 1.82 -12.71
C ARG A 101 -12.13 1.09 -11.91
N HIS A 102 -13.18 1.79 -11.47
CA HIS A 102 -14.26 1.18 -10.69
C HIS A 102 -15.11 0.23 -11.54
N LEU A 103 -15.37 0.57 -12.81
CA LEU A 103 -16.04 -0.35 -13.74
C LEU A 103 -15.27 -1.68 -13.86
N GLN A 104 -13.94 -1.63 -13.95
CA GLN A 104 -13.11 -2.85 -13.95
C GLN A 104 -13.16 -3.62 -12.63
N GLN A 105 -13.31 -2.94 -11.49
CA GLN A 105 -13.48 -3.60 -10.19
C GLN A 105 -14.84 -4.32 -10.12
N ILE A 106 -15.92 -3.65 -10.55
CA ILE A 106 -17.27 -4.25 -10.61
C ILE A 106 -17.28 -5.48 -11.53
N GLU A 107 -16.68 -5.41 -12.72
CA GLU A 107 -16.57 -6.58 -13.61
C GLU A 107 -15.79 -7.73 -12.99
N LYS A 108 -14.72 -7.45 -12.24
CA LYS A 108 -13.95 -8.49 -11.52
C LYS A 108 -14.77 -9.14 -10.42
N THR A 109 -15.56 -8.38 -9.66
CA THR A 109 -16.44 -8.93 -8.62
C THR A 109 -17.49 -9.87 -9.21
N LYS A 110 -18.11 -9.52 -10.35
CA LYS A 110 -19.08 -10.40 -11.03
C LYS A 110 -18.48 -11.73 -11.51
N LYS A 111 -17.17 -11.80 -11.75
CA LYS A 111 -16.47 -13.04 -12.16
C LYS A 111 -16.07 -13.95 -10.99
N LEU A 112 -16.05 -13.42 -9.77
CA LEU A 112 -15.67 -14.18 -8.57
C LEU A 112 -16.91 -14.79 -7.87
N ASP A 113 -18.10 -14.23 -8.12
CA ASP A 113 -19.38 -14.72 -7.61
C ASP A 113 -20.05 -15.76 -8.54
N GLN A 114 -19.32 -16.31 -9.52
CA GLN A 114 -19.80 -17.25 -10.53
C GLN A 114 -19.00 -18.54 -10.52
#